data_AF-A0A9D1IA39-F1
#
_entry.id   AF-A0A9D1IA39-F1
#
_cell.length_a   1.000
_cell.length_b   1.000
_cell.length_c   1.000
_cell.angle_alpha   90.00
_cell.angle_beta   90.00
_cell.angle_gamma   90.00
#
_symmetry.space_group_name_H-M   'P 1'
#
loop_
_entity.id
_entity.type
_entity.pdbx_description
1 polymer ?
#
loop_
_entity_poly.entity_id
_entity_poly.type
_entity_poly.pdbx_seq_one_letter_code
_entity_poly.pdbx_strand_id
1 'polypeptide(L)'
;MKLVLAIVNNDDSAVVASALTQEGFFVTKLSTTGGFLMVGNATLLIGTQDDKTGRIKEILKKYCSTRKQLNRSSNSFGKGLDRDGLGDEVVVGGATFFVLNVEEFEKL
;
A
#
# COMPACT_ATOMS: atom_id res chain seq x y z
N MET A 1 -0.91 11.04 -19.76
CA MET A 1 -1.63 10.36 -18.65
C MET A 1 -0.73 9.31 -18.03
N LYS A 2 -0.86 9.10 -16.71
CA LYS A 2 -0.19 8.05 -15.94
C LYS A 2 -1.20 7.25 -15.13
N LEU A 3 -0.85 6.01 -14.85
CA LEU A 3 -1.51 5.18 -13.87
C LEU A 3 -0.56 5.01 -12.68
N VAL A 4 -0.98 5.48 -11.51
CA VAL A 4 -0.28 5.23 -10.26
C VAL A 4 -0.81 3.96 -9.62
N LEU A 5 0.09 3.06 -9.28
CA LEU A 5 -0.16 1.93 -8.38
C LEU A 5 0.49 2.23 -7.03
N ALA A 6 -0.32 2.41 -5.99
CA ALA A 6 0.16 2.62 -4.63
C ALA A 6 -0.26 1.47 -3.72
N ILE A 7 0.71 0.71 -3.22
CA ILE A 7 0.49 -0.34 -2.21
C ILE A 7 0.68 0.31 -0.85
N VAL A 8 -0.39 0.31 -0.04
CA VAL A 8 -0.43 0.95 1.27
C VAL A 8 -0.91 -0.04 2.32
N ASN A 9 -0.60 0.23 3.59
CA ASN A 9 -1.18 -0.54 4.68
C ASN A 9 -2.71 -0.40 4.68
N ASN A 10 -3.42 -1.48 5.02
CA ASN A 10 -4.88 -1.47 5.08
C ASN A 10 -5.40 -0.44 6.10
N ASP A 11 -4.69 -0.22 7.22
CA ASP A 11 -5.07 0.76 8.25
C ASP A 11 -5.05 2.21 7.71
N ASP A 12 -4.10 2.52 6.83
CA ASP A 12 -3.94 3.86 6.25
C ASP A 12 -4.84 4.05 5.01
N SER A 13 -5.31 2.95 4.42
CA SER A 13 -5.98 2.95 3.10
C SER A 13 -7.21 3.85 3.01
N ALA A 14 -8.03 3.91 4.07
CA ALA A 14 -9.24 4.72 4.08
C ALA A 14 -8.93 6.23 4.15
N VAL A 15 -7.98 6.61 5.01
CA VAL A 15 -7.58 8.00 5.20
C VAL A 15 -6.90 8.54 3.93
N VAL A 16 -6.00 7.76 3.34
CA VAL A 16 -5.30 8.10 2.10
C VAL A 16 -6.26 8.24 0.93
N ALA A 17 -7.17 7.28 0.75
CA ALA A 17 -8.16 7.34 -0.33
C ALA A 17 -9.07 8.56 -0.19
N SER A 18 -9.48 8.90 1.04
CA SER A 18 -10.26 10.11 1.31
C SER A 18 -9.48 11.39 0.97
N ALA A 19 -8.23 11.50 1.41
CA ALA A 19 -7.38 12.66 1.11
C ALA A 19 -7.16 12.84 -0.41
N LEU A 20 -6.91 11.74 -1.14
CA LEU A 20 -6.79 11.77 -2.60
C LEU A 20 -8.10 12.23 -3.28
N THR A 21 -9.24 11.74 -2.80
CA THR A 21 -10.55 12.09 -3.36
C THR A 21 -10.89 13.57 -3.11
N GLN A 22 -10.56 14.09 -1.91
CA GLN A 22 -10.73 15.51 -1.56
C GLN A 22 -9.89 16.43 -2.46
N GLU A 23 -8.76 15.96 -2.96
CA GLU A 23 -7.93 16.68 -3.93
C GLU A 23 -8.34 16.45 -5.40
N GLY A 24 -9.46 15.76 -5.63
CA GLY A 24 -10.04 15.56 -6.96
C GLY A 24 -9.42 14.40 -7.75
N PHE A 25 -8.67 13.50 -7.10
CA PHE A 25 -8.19 12.27 -7.73
C PHE A 25 -9.27 11.19 -7.71
N PHE A 26 -9.43 10.47 -8.82
CA PHE A 26 -10.25 9.26 -8.87
C PHE A 26 -9.41 8.07 -8.40
N VAL A 27 -9.91 7.36 -7.38
CA VAL A 27 -9.20 6.25 -6.74
C VAL A 27 -10.04 4.99 -6.83
N THR A 28 -9.43 3.90 -7.31
CA THR A 28 -9.99 2.54 -7.18
C THR A 28 -9.16 1.77 -6.16
N LYS A 29 -9.82 1.19 -5.14
CA LYS A 29 -9.15 0.40 -4.10
C LYS A 29 -9.34 -1.09 -4.36
N LEU A 30 -8.24 -1.83 -4.29
CA LEU A 30 -8.20 -3.29 -4.34
C LEU A 30 -7.71 -3.84 -3.00
N SER A 31 -8.42 -4.83 -2.46
CA SER A 31 -7.91 -5.63 -1.33
C SER A 31 -6.84 -6.60 -1.85
N THR A 32 -5.64 -6.52 -1.28
CA THR A 32 -4.48 -7.30 -1.74
C THR A 32 -3.79 -7.95 -0.55
N THR A 33 -2.97 -8.97 -0.78
CA THR A 33 -2.19 -9.63 0.29
C THR A 33 -0.72 -9.54 -0.05
N GLY A 34 0.10 -9.08 0.89
CA GLY A 34 1.55 -9.02 0.72
C GLY A 34 2.16 -10.42 0.71
N GLY A 35 3.00 -10.74 -0.29
CA GLY A 35 3.57 -12.08 -0.44
C GLY A 35 4.54 -12.51 0.66
N PHE A 36 5.19 -11.55 1.33
CA PHE A 36 6.20 -11.84 2.36
C PHE A 36 5.58 -12.10 3.74
N LEU A 37 4.79 -11.15 4.25
CA LEU A 37 4.15 -11.27 5.57
C LEU A 37 2.81 -12.01 5.54
N MET A 38 2.29 -12.32 4.35
CA MET A 38 0.96 -12.87 4.13
C MET A 38 -0.16 -12.08 4.82
N VAL A 39 0.04 -10.77 5.00
CA VAL A 39 -0.93 -9.86 5.61
C VAL A 39 -1.66 -9.05 4.54
N GLY A 40 -2.93 -8.76 4.82
CA GLY A 40 -3.78 -7.92 3.99
C GLY A 40 -3.31 -6.47 3.94
N ASN A 41 -3.17 -5.98 2.72
CA ASN A 41 -2.80 -4.62 2.35
C ASN A 41 -3.89 -4.04 1.41
N ALA A 42 -3.77 -2.77 1.07
CA ALA A 42 -4.59 -2.17 0.02
C ALA A 42 -3.72 -1.71 -1.15
N THR A 43 -4.17 -1.95 -2.37
CA THR A 43 -3.59 -1.37 -3.58
C THR A 43 -4.54 -0.33 -4.15
N LEU A 44 -4.06 0.90 -4.33
CA LEU A 44 -4.81 2.01 -4.90
C LEU A 44 -4.38 2.21 -6.36
N LEU A 45 -5.35 2.21 -7.27
CA LEU A 45 -5.17 2.57 -8.68
C LEU A 45 -5.66 4.00 -8.88
N ILE A 46 -4.80 4.86 -9.42
CA ILE A 46 -5.09 6.29 -9.58
C ILE A 46 -4.66 6.72 -10.99
N GLY A 47 -5.64 6.94 -11.86
CA GLY A 47 -5.41 7.55 -13.17
C GLY A 47 -5.26 9.06 -13.05
N THR A 48 -4.17 9.63 -13.56
CA THR A 48 -3.92 11.07 -13.44
C THR A 48 -3.09 11.64 -14.58
N GLN A 49 -3.04 12.97 -14.68
CA GLN A 49 -2.14 13.67 -15.59
C GLN A 49 -0.69 13.59 -15.08
N ASP A 50 0.27 13.62 -16.00
CA ASP A 50 1.70 13.37 -15.72
C ASP A 50 2.26 14.33 -14.66
N ASP A 51 1.86 15.60 -14.72
CA ASP A 51 2.25 16.69 -13.82
C ASP A 51 1.69 16.52 -12.38
N LYS A 52 0.61 15.77 -12.21
CA LYS A 52 -0.05 15.58 -10.90
C LYS A 52 0.48 14.38 -10.10
N THR A 53 1.33 13.55 -10.70
CA THR A 53 1.93 12.38 -10.02
C THR A 53 2.72 12.75 -8.78
N GLY A 54 3.41 13.90 -8.79
CA GLY A 54 4.13 14.43 -7.64
C GLY A 54 3.22 14.70 -6.44
N ARG A 55 2.03 15.24 -6.69
CA ARG A 55 1.06 15.56 -5.64
C ARG A 55 0.53 14.31 -4.94
N ILE A 56 0.25 13.25 -5.71
CA ILE A 56 -0.15 11.94 -5.15
C ILE A 56 0.95 11.41 -4.21
N LYS A 57 2.22 11.52 -4.61
CA LYS A 57 3.37 11.09 -3.79
C LYS A 57 3.46 11.85 -2.47
N GLU A 58 3.17 13.15 -2.46
CA GLU A 58 3.12 13.96 -1.23
C GLU A 58 2.02 13.51 -0.28
N ILE A 59 0.81 13.28 -0.80
CA ILE A 59 -0.33 12.79 -0.01
C ILE A 59 0.02 11.43 0.62
N LEU A 60 0.56 10.50 -0.18
CA LEU A 60 1.00 9.20 0.32
C LEU A 60 2.05 9.33 1.42
N LYS A 61 3.07 10.18 1.25
CA LYS A 61 4.08 10.43 2.30
C LYS A 61 3.49 10.99 3.59
N LYS A 62 2.44 11.81 3.50
CA LYS A 62 1.81 12.44 4.64
C LYS A 62 0.95 11.46 5.46
N TYR A 63 0.24 10.56 4.78
CA TYR A 63 -0.77 9.70 5.42
C TYR A 63 -0.33 8.24 5.57
N CYS A 64 0.68 7.77 4.85
CA CYS A 64 1.19 6.42 4.96
C CYS A 64 2.44 6.40 5.85
N SER A 65 2.31 5.80 7.04
CA SER A 65 3.39 5.78 8.03
C SER A 65 4.14 4.44 8.01
N THR A 66 5.45 4.49 8.21
CA THR A 66 6.27 3.27 8.36
C THR A 66 5.97 2.64 9.71
N ARG A 67 5.70 1.33 9.74
CA ARG A 67 5.32 0.61 10.96
C ARG A 67 6.13 -0.67 11.11
N LYS A 68 6.33 -1.09 12.36
CA LYS A 68 6.86 -2.42 12.65
C LYS A 68 5.71 -3.42 12.64
N GLN A 69 5.88 -4.52 11.91
CA GLN A 69 4.92 -5.59 11.83
C GLN A 69 5.56 -6.89 12.28
N LEU A 70 4.89 -7.60 13.18
CA LEU A 70 5.37 -8.87 13.70
C LEU A 70 5.20 -9.95 12.63
N ASN A 71 6.29 -10.58 12.23
CA ASN A 71 6.24 -11.72 11.34
C ASN A 71 5.82 -12.97 12.13
N ARG A 72 4.58 -13.44 11.93
CA ARG A 72 4.05 -14.65 12.60
C ARG A 72 4.34 -15.95 11.84
N SER A 73 5.08 -15.89 10.72
CA SER A 73 5.29 -17.05 9.84
C SER A 73 6.32 -18.08 10.33
N SER A 74 7.01 -17.84 11.46
CA SER A 74 8.00 -18.78 12.01
C SER A 74 7.40 -20.05 12.64
N ASN A 75 6.07 -20.21 12.75
CA ASN A 75 5.47 -21.26 13.58
C ASN A 75 4.88 -22.47 12.83
N SER A 76 5.10 -22.63 11.51
CA SER A 76 4.45 -23.72 10.75
C SER A 76 5.36 -24.87 10.28
N PHE A 77 6.61 -24.96 10.72
CA PHE A 77 7.43 -26.15 10.47
C PHE A 77 8.18 -26.62 11.72
N GLY A 78 7.49 -27.43 12.54
CA GLY A 78 8.15 -28.52 13.25
C GLY A 78 8.95 -28.22 14.53
N LYS A 79 8.66 -27.14 15.27
CA LYS A 79 9.16 -27.02 16.65
C LYS A 79 8.01 -26.92 17.64
N GLY A 80 7.71 -28.04 18.27
CA GLY A 80 7.00 -28.05 19.53
C GLY A 80 7.79 -27.28 20.59
N LEU A 81 7.06 -26.63 21.49
CA LEU A 81 7.51 -26.21 22.82
C LEU A 81 8.68 -25.22 22.93
N ASP A 82 8.67 -24.10 22.20
CA ASP A 82 9.36 -22.88 22.67
C ASP A 82 8.33 -21.75 22.82
N ARG A 83 7.89 -21.53 24.07
CA ARG A 83 6.91 -20.48 24.47
C ARG A 83 7.50 -19.06 24.50
N ASP A 84 8.61 -18.81 23.80
CA ASP A 84 9.35 -17.54 23.88
C ASP A 84 9.89 -17.04 22.54
N GLY A 85 9.35 -17.52 21.42
CA GLY A 85 9.67 -17.01 20.09
C GLY A 85 9.04 -15.64 19.84
N LEU A 86 9.69 -14.57 20.28
CA LEU A 86 9.43 -13.21 19.81
C LEU A 86 9.58 -13.23 18.28
N GLY A 87 8.47 -13.22 17.55
CA GLY A 87 8.48 -13.18 16.09
C GLY A 87 9.31 -11.99 15.60
N ASP A 88 10.04 -12.16 14.49
CA ASP A 88 10.88 -11.09 13.97
C ASP A 88 10.04 -9.84 13.64
N GLU A 89 10.41 -8.69 14.20
CA GLU A 89 9.82 -7.40 13.84
C GLU A 89 10.34 -6.97 12.46
N VAL A 90 9.47 -6.97 11.47
CA VAL A 90 9.78 -6.49 10.12
C VAL A 90 9.28 -5.06 9.99
N VAL A 91 10.15 -4.16 9.56
CA VAL A 91 9.75 -2.79 9.22
C VAL A 91 9.04 -2.81 7.87
N VAL A 92 7.75 -2.51 7.87
CA VAL A 92 6.96 -2.36 6.64
C VAL A 92 6.89 -0.88 6.31
N GLY A 93 7.45 -0.51 5.15
CA GLY A 93 7.43 0.86 4.64
C GLY A 93 6.00 1.37 4.47
N GLY A 94 5.80 2.69 4.61
CA GLY A 94 4.46 3.29 4.60
C GLY A 94 3.69 3.07 3.30
N ALA A 95 4.32 3.29 2.15
CA ALA A 95 3.71 3.07 0.84
C ALA A 95 4.77 2.69 -0.22
N THR A 96 4.43 1.73 -1.08
CA THR A 96 5.17 1.44 -2.31
C THR A 96 4.44 2.10 -3.49
N PHE A 97 5.16 2.84 -4.34
CA PHE A 97 4.57 3.70 -5.36
C PHE A 97 5.20 3.43 -6.73
N PHE A 98 4.39 3.02 -7.69
CA PHE A 98 4.77 2.84 -9.09
C PHE A 98 4.00 3.82 -9.98
N VAL A 99 4.66 4.33 -11.02
CA VAL A 99 4.06 5.17 -12.05
C VAL A 99 4.21 4.46 -13.39
N LEU A 100 3.08 4.13 -14.00
CA LEU A 100 3.02 3.46 -15.29
C LEU A 100 2.60 4.46 -16.35
N ASN A 101 3.22 4.36 -17.53
CA ASN A 101 2.78 5.12 -18.70
C ASN A 101 1.45 4.56 -19.20
N VAL A 102 0.52 5.45 -19.53
CA VAL A 102 -0.76 5.10 -20.13
C VAL A 102 -0.73 5.58 -21.58
N GLU A 103 -0.85 4.65 -22.51
CA GLU A 103 -0.87 4.93 -23.95
C GLU A 103 -2.22 5.52 -24.37
N GLU A 104 -3.32 4.96 -23.86
CA GLU A 104 -4.68 5.39 -24.16
C GLU A 104 -5.52 5.46 -22.88
N PHE A 105 -6.34 6.50 -22.76
CA PHE A 105 -7.28 6.70 -21.66
C PHE A 105 -8.60 7.24 -22.20
N GLU A 106 -9.67 6.48 -21.97
CA GLU A 106 -11.03 6.89 -22.30
C GLU A 106 -11.91 6.81 -21.05
N LYS A 107 -12.87 7.75 -20.95
CA LYS A 107 -13.94 7.72 -19.96
C LYS A 107 -15.25 7.61 -20.73
N LEU A 108 -15.83 6.41 -20.71
CA LEU A 108 -17.09 6.07 -21.37
C LEU A 108 -18.30 6.33 -20.46
#